data_AF-X1EGR5-F1
#
_entry.id   AF-X1EGR5-F1
#
_cell.length_a   1.000
_cell.length_b   1.000
_cell.length_c   1.000
_cell.angle_alpha   90.00
_cell.angle_beta   90.00
_cell.angle_gamma   90.00
#
_symmetry.space_group_name_H-M   'P 1'
#
loop_
_entity.id
_entity.type
_entity.pdbx_description
1 polymer ?
#
loop_
_entity_poly.entity_id
_entity_poly.type
_entity_poly.pdbx_seq_one_letter_code
_entity_poly.pdbx_strand_id
1 'polypeptide(L)'
;VSVHENALNIGTYTLDEKAETYLDGNKFFQRHAALLGSTGSGKSWAVASILEKASKLPSANIILFDLHGEYSTLEYAKHIRIAGPNDLENSGDDILFLPYWLLNFEEMQEMFIDRSEFSAHNQVMVFH
;
A
#
# COMPACT_ATOMS: atom_id res chain seq x y z
N VAL A 1 -28.78 12.08 -12.07
CA VAL A 1 -27.76 11.22 -11.42
C VAL A 1 -28.11 11.18 -9.95
N SER A 2 -28.54 10.02 -9.44
CA SER A 2 -28.97 9.86 -8.04
C SER A 2 -27.76 10.03 -7.12
N VAL A 3 -27.96 10.67 -5.97
CA VAL A 3 -26.91 11.05 -5.00
C VAL A 3 -26.17 9.83 -4.40
N HIS A 4 -26.63 8.61 -4.68
CA HIS A 4 -26.20 7.37 -4.01
C HIS A 4 -25.31 6.43 -4.83
N GLU A 5 -25.08 6.66 -6.14
CA GLU A 5 -24.24 5.74 -6.94
C GLU A 5 -22.76 5.72 -6.51
N ASN A 6 -22.25 6.81 -5.91
CA ASN A 6 -20.84 6.96 -5.52
C ASN A 6 -20.64 7.05 -4.00
N ALA A 7 -21.65 6.63 -3.21
CA ALA A 7 -21.62 6.74 -1.77
C ALA A 7 -20.92 5.52 -1.14
N LEU A 8 -19.84 5.76 -0.39
CA LEU A 8 -19.12 4.74 0.36
C LEU A 8 -19.74 4.60 1.74
N ASN A 9 -20.43 3.50 2.04
CA ASN A 9 -20.90 3.22 3.40
C ASN A 9 -19.70 2.92 4.31
N ILE A 10 -19.37 3.80 5.25
CA ILE A 10 -18.20 3.67 6.12
C ILE A 10 -18.53 3.13 7.52
N GLY A 11 -19.80 2.89 7.82
CA GLY A 11 -20.27 2.42 9.12
C GLY A 11 -21.63 2.99 9.50
N THR A 12 -21.92 3.01 10.80
CA THR A 12 -23.19 3.47 11.36
C THR A 12 -22.96 4.53 12.44
N TYR A 13 -23.98 5.32 12.74
CA TYR A 13 -23.91 6.29 13.82
C TYR A 13 -23.99 5.59 15.18
N THR A 14 -23.17 6.02 16.15
CA THR A 14 -23.19 5.44 17.51
C THR A 14 -24.53 5.63 18.23
N LEU A 15 -25.27 6.68 17.91
CA LEU A 15 -26.58 6.98 18.51
C LEU A 15 -27.72 6.16 17.90
N ASP A 16 -27.53 5.63 16.69
CA ASP A 16 -28.51 4.81 15.99
C ASP A 16 -27.77 3.86 15.03
N GLU A 17 -27.62 2.60 15.44
CA GLU A 17 -26.96 1.57 14.64
C GLU A 17 -27.71 1.24 13.34
N LYS A 18 -28.97 1.68 13.18
CA LYS A 18 -29.71 1.54 11.92
C LYS A 18 -29.45 2.68 10.95
N ALA A 19 -28.84 3.77 11.42
CA ALA A 19 -28.49 4.91 10.59
C ALA A 19 -27.11 4.68 9.97
N GLU A 20 -27.08 4.41 8.67
CA GLU A 20 -25.85 4.26 7.90
C GLU A 20 -25.18 5.62 7.65
N THR A 21 -23.85 5.62 7.72
CA THR A 21 -23.01 6.78 7.43
C THR A 21 -22.33 6.60 6.08
N TYR A 22 -22.59 7.55 5.18
CA TYR A 22 -22.05 7.54 3.83
C TYR A 22 -21.00 8.64 3.65
N LEU A 23 -19.89 8.26 3.03
CA LEU A 23 -18.85 9.15 2.55
C LEU A 23 -19.00 9.33 1.03
N ASP A 24 -19.01 10.58 0.58
CA ASP A 24 -19.02 10.90 -0.85
C ASP A 24 -17.67 10.52 -1.47
N GLY A 25 -17.63 9.39 -2.19
CA GLY A 25 -16.39 8.83 -2.74
C GLY A 25 -15.70 9.79 -3.70
N ASN A 26 -16.46 10.53 -4.51
CA ASN A 26 -15.89 11.52 -5.42
C ASN A 26 -15.16 12.62 -4.65
N LYS A 27 -15.79 13.20 -3.61
CA LYS A 27 -15.13 14.23 -2.80
C LYS A 27 -13.94 13.68 -2.02
N PHE A 28 -14.02 12.45 -1.55
CA PHE A 28 -12.95 11.81 -0.79
C PHE A 28 -11.72 11.56 -1.66
N PHE A 29 -11.88 10.99 -2.86
CA PHE A 29 -10.76 10.68 -3.76
C PHE A 29 -10.23 11.88 -4.56
N GLN A 30 -11.02 12.95 -4.72
CA GLN A 30 -10.57 14.17 -5.41
C GLN A 30 -9.74 15.11 -4.52
N ARG A 31 -9.62 14.82 -3.21
CA ARG A 31 -8.89 15.66 -2.25
C ARG A 31 -7.86 14.82 -1.51
N HIS A 32 -6.82 15.47 -1.00
CA HIS A 32 -5.93 14.80 -0.06
C HIS A 32 -6.67 14.54 1.26
N ALA A 33 -6.57 13.31 1.76
CA ALA A 33 -7.15 12.88 3.02
C ALA A 33 -6.07 12.21 3.89
N ALA A 34 -6.22 12.34 5.20
CA ALA A 34 -5.38 11.68 6.18
C ALA A 34 -6.26 10.92 7.18
N LEU A 35 -5.94 9.64 7.40
CA LEU A 35 -6.57 8.82 8.43
C LEU A 35 -5.63 8.72 9.64
N LEU A 36 -6.06 9.25 10.77
CA LEU A 36 -5.27 9.35 12.00
C LEU A 36 -5.93 8.54 13.11
N GLY A 37 -5.11 7.92 13.97
CA GLY A 37 -5.59 7.12 15.10
C GLY A 37 -4.45 6.45 15.85
N SER A 38 -4.66 6.13 17.13
CA SER A 38 -3.68 5.40 17.95
C SER A 38 -3.51 3.94 17.48
N THR A 39 -2.47 3.26 17.96
CA THR A 39 -2.32 1.81 17.75
C THR A 39 -3.55 1.09 18.30
N GLY A 40 -4.11 0.16 17.52
CA GLY A 40 -5.33 -0.57 17.88
C GLY A 40 -6.64 0.18 17.64
N SER A 41 -6.63 1.43 17.17
CA SER A 41 -7.85 2.22 16.95
C SER A 41 -8.64 1.85 15.68
N GLY A 42 -8.26 0.78 14.98
CA GLY A 42 -8.93 0.34 13.75
C GLY A 42 -8.52 1.06 12.47
N LYS A 43 -7.33 1.71 12.41
CA LYS A 43 -6.84 2.36 11.19
C LYS A 43 -6.78 1.40 9.99
N SER A 44 -6.09 0.27 10.13
CA SER A 44 -5.94 -0.70 9.04
C SER A 44 -7.29 -1.29 8.61
N TRP A 45 -8.18 -1.51 9.57
CA TRP A 45 -9.56 -1.92 9.29
C TRP A 45 -10.30 -0.86 8.46
N ALA A 46 -10.22 0.42 8.85
CA ALA A 46 -10.86 1.50 8.11
C ALA A 46 -10.29 1.66 6.69
N VAL A 47 -8.97 1.52 6.51
CA VAL A 47 -8.34 1.51 5.18
C VAL A 47 -8.84 0.33 4.35
N ALA A 48 -8.80 -0.89 4.87
CA ALA A 48 -9.29 -2.08 4.18
C ALA A 48 -10.77 -1.93 3.78
N SER A 49 -11.58 -1.36 4.67
CA SER A 49 -12.99 -1.09 4.43
C SER A 49 -13.19 -0.10 3.28
N ILE A 50 -12.42 0.99 3.24
CA ILE A 50 -12.44 1.97 2.14
C ILE A 50 -12.02 1.30 0.83
N LEU A 51 -10.93 0.52 0.83
CA LEU A 51 -10.42 -0.17 -0.36
C LEU A 51 -11.45 -1.16 -0.93
N GLU A 52 -12.13 -1.92 -0.07
CA GLU A 52 -13.15 -2.89 -0.47
C GLU A 52 -14.37 -2.24 -1.14
N LYS A 53 -14.69 -1.01 -0.72
CA LYS A 53 -15.82 -0.25 -1.27
C LYS A 53 -15.41 0.50 -2.53
N ALA A 54 -14.17 1.01 -2.54
CA ALA A 54 -13.59 1.66 -3.70
C ALA A 54 -13.41 0.68 -4.87
N SER A 55 -13.05 -0.59 -4.61
CA SER A 55 -12.91 -1.61 -5.66
C SER A 55 -14.22 -1.92 -6.41
N LYS A 56 -15.36 -1.58 -5.81
CA LYS A 56 -16.71 -1.71 -6.42
C LYS A 56 -17.08 -0.51 -7.29
N LEU A 57 -16.30 0.57 -7.27
CA LEU A 57 -16.54 1.76 -8.09
C LEU A 57 -15.99 1.55 -9.51
N PRO A 58 -16.78 1.84 -10.56
CA PRO A 58 -16.43 1.49 -11.95
C PRO A 58 -15.22 2.25 -12.51
N SER A 59 -14.75 3.30 -11.84
CA SER A 59 -13.64 4.15 -12.31
C SER A 59 -12.58 4.39 -11.24
N ALA A 60 -12.50 3.52 -10.23
CA ALA A 60 -11.44 3.60 -9.22
C ALA A 60 -10.16 2.93 -9.72
N ASN A 61 -9.09 3.71 -9.85
CA ASN A 61 -7.73 3.22 -10.05
C ASN A 61 -6.92 3.58 -8.80
N ILE A 62 -6.50 2.58 -8.03
CA ILE A 62 -5.83 2.76 -6.75
C ILE A 62 -4.47 2.06 -6.78
N ILE A 63 -3.43 2.78 -6.39
CA ILE A 63 -2.11 2.23 -6.08
C ILE A 63 -1.95 2.30 -4.57
N LEU A 64 -1.76 1.14 -3.94
CA LEU A 64 -1.54 1.02 -2.51
C LEU A 64 -0.07 0.70 -2.26
N PHE A 65 0.59 1.53 -1.46
CA PHE A 65 1.91 1.24 -0.92
C PHE A 65 1.77 0.54 0.43
N ASP A 66 1.91 -0.78 0.44
CA ASP A 66 1.80 -1.59 1.64
C ASP A 66 3.16 -1.84 2.29
N LEU A 67 3.60 -0.91 3.15
CA LEU A 67 4.90 -0.96 3.82
C LEU A 67 5.05 -2.11 4.83
N HIS A 68 3.94 -2.62 5.36
CA HIS A 68 3.94 -3.62 6.43
C HIS A 68 3.37 -4.97 6.00
N GLY A 69 2.83 -5.08 4.78
CA GLY A 69 2.25 -6.32 4.26
C GLY A 69 0.85 -6.64 4.80
N GLU A 70 0.18 -5.68 5.45
CA GLU A 70 -1.11 -5.87 6.11
C GLU A 70 -2.25 -6.14 5.11
N TYR A 71 -2.08 -5.79 3.85
CA TYR A 71 -3.11 -5.83 2.81
C TYR A 71 -2.82 -6.89 1.73
N SER A 72 -1.80 -7.73 1.91
CA SER A 72 -1.45 -8.83 0.99
C SER A 72 -2.57 -9.86 0.74
N THR A 73 -3.60 -9.88 1.59
CA THR A 73 -4.75 -10.79 1.50
C THR A 73 -5.94 -10.21 0.72
N LEU A 74 -5.83 -8.98 0.20
CA LEU A 74 -6.90 -8.36 -0.57
C LEU A 74 -7.06 -9.05 -1.94
N GLU A 75 -8.05 -9.93 -2.08
CA GLU A 75 -8.28 -10.73 -3.29
C GLU A 75 -8.64 -9.90 -4.55
N TYR A 76 -9.16 -8.69 -4.36
CA TYR A 76 -9.56 -7.78 -5.43
C TYR A 76 -8.43 -6.85 -5.90
N ALA A 77 -7.19 -7.07 -5.43
CA ALA A 77 -6.02 -6.29 -5.80
C ALA A 77 -4.96 -7.17 -6.45
N LYS A 78 -4.26 -6.64 -7.47
CA LYS A 78 -3.01 -7.23 -7.95
C LYS A 78 -1.91 -6.87 -6.97
N HIS A 79 -1.31 -7.88 -6.35
CA HIS A 79 -0.17 -7.71 -5.46
C HIS A 79 1.10 -7.71 -6.28
N ILE A 80 1.94 -6.70 -6.06
CA ILE A 80 3.23 -6.55 -6.71
C ILE A 80 4.25 -6.28 -5.62
N ARG A 81 5.26 -7.15 -5.52
CA ARG A 81 6.38 -6.98 -4.58
C ARG A 81 7.61 -6.47 -5.33
N ILE A 82 8.45 -5.72 -4.62
CA ILE A 82 9.75 -5.31 -5.15
C ILE A 82 10.66 -6.55 -5.21
N ALA A 83 11.37 -6.70 -6.32
CA ALA A 83 12.35 -7.78 -6.52
C ALA A 83 13.48 -7.69 -5.47
N GLY A 84 13.82 -8.83 -4.88
CA GLY A 84 15.02 -9.00 -4.06
C GLY A 84 16.14 -9.71 -4.81
N PRO A 85 17.30 -9.93 -4.16
CA PRO A 85 18.47 -10.55 -4.80
C PRO A 85 18.22 -11.95 -5.38
N ASN A 86 17.28 -12.71 -4.79
CA ASN A 86 16.95 -14.08 -5.20
C ASN A 86 15.97 -14.15 -6.38
N ASP A 87 15.50 -13.02 -6.90
CA ASP A 87 14.48 -12.97 -7.95
C ASP A 87 15.05 -12.85 -9.35
N LEU A 88 16.38 -12.79 -9.52
CA LEU A 88 17.03 -12.63 -10.82
C LEU A 88 16.65 -13.70 -11.86
N GLU A 89 16.37 -14.93 -11.39
CA GLU A 89 15.93 -16.05 -12.23
C GLU A 89 14.40 -16.17 -12.30
N ASN A 90 13.66 -15.41 -11.50
CA ASN A 90 12.20 -15.44 -11.40
C ASN A 90 11.58 -14.21 -12.06
N SER A 91 10.98 -14.41 -13.23
CA SER A 91 10.24 -13.37 -13.95
C SER A 91 8.73 -13.48 -13.73
N GLY A 92 8.30 -13.50 -12.45
CA GLY A 92 6.88 -13.51 -12.11
C GLY A 92 6.19 -12.19 -12.43
N ASP A 93 4.93 -12.22 -12.88
CA ASP A 93 4.12 -11.02 -13.18
C ASP A 93 3.79 -10.18 -11.92
N ASP A 94 4.08 -10.71 -10.74
CA ASP A 94 3.92 -10.13 -9.40
C ASP A 94 5.22 -9.51 -8.86
N ILE A 95 6.31 -9.55 -9.64
CA ILE A 95 7.63 -9.03 -9.24
C ILE A 95 7.92 -7.75 -10.04
N LEU A 96 8.16 -6.66 -9.32
CA LEU A 96 8.59 -5.39 -9.90
C LEU A 96 10.08 -5.19 -9.67
N PHE A 97 10.86 -5.19 -10.75
CA PHE A 97 12.24 -4.74 -10.75
C PHE A 97 12.26 -3.22 -10.82
N LEU A 98 12.78 -2.59 -9.77
CA LEU A 98 12.99 -1.15 -9.78
C LEU A 98 14.25 -0.81 -10.57
N PRO A 99 14.18 0.19 -11.46
CA PRO A 99 15.36 0.67 -12.13
C PRO A 99 16.31 1.34 -11.13
N TYR A 100 17.62 1.12 -11.28
CA TYR A 100 18.63 1.60 -10.31
C TYR A 100 18.59 3.12 -10.08
N TRP A 101 18.14 3.91 -11.06
CA TRP A 101 18.03 5.37 -10.94
C TRP A 101 16.89 5.84 -10.03
N LEU A 102 16.00 4.95 -9.61
CA LEU A 102 14.97 5.25 -8.60
C LEU A 102 15.54 5.15 -7.18
N LEU A 103 16.66 4.45 -7.01
CA LEU A 103 17.31 4.23 -5.73
C LEU A 103 18.23 5.39 -5.39
N ASN A 104 18.24 5.75 -4.11
CA ASN A 104 19.25 6.67 -3.59
C ASN A 104 20.60 5.94 -3.39
N PHE A 105 21.64 6.69 -3.05
CA PHE A 105 22.99 6.14 -2.88
C PHE A 105 23.06 5.05 -1.81
N GLU A 106 22.41 5.26 -0.67
CA GLU A 106 22.39 4.29 0.45
C GLU A 106 21.69 2.99 0.04
N GLU A 107 20.55 3.10 -0.64
CA GLU A 107 19.78 1.95 -1.15
C GLU A 107 20.57 1.16 -2.21
N MET A 108 21.31 1.85 -3.09
CA MET A 108 22.19 1.17 -4.05
C MET A 108 23.30 0.41 -3.32
N GLN A 109 23.93 0.98 -2.29
CA GLN A 109 24.96 0.28 -1.52
C GLN A 109 24.41 -0.99 -0.87
N GLU A 110 23.18 -0.96 -0.33
CA GLU A 110 22.55 -2.15 0.27
C GLU A 110 22.32 -3.29 -0.74
N MET A 111 22.11 -2.99 -2.03
CA MET A 111 22.02 -4.00 -3.07
C MET A 111 23.36 -4.67 -3.41
N PHE A 112 24.48 -3.95 -3.27
CA PHE A 112 25.82 -4.45 -3.59
C PHE A 112 26.51 -5.14 -2.42
N ILE A 113 26.05 -4.94 -1.20
CA ILE A 113 26.65 -5.52 0.00
C ILE A 113 25.91 -6.81 0.37
N ASP A 114 26.50 -7.94 0.00
CA ASP A 114 26.04 -9.24 0.47
C ASP A 114 26.41 -9.41 1.96
N ARG A 115 25.41 -9.31 2.85
CA ARG A 115 25.61 -9.46 4.30
C ARG A 115 26.06 -10.86 4.71
N SER A 116 26.09 -11.83 3.79
CA SER A 116 26.63 -13.18 4.04
C SER A 116 28.16 -13.27 3.86
N GLU A 117 28.80 -12.28 3.24
CA GLU A 117 30.25 -12.24 3.10
C GLU A 117 30.94 -11.72 4.36
N PHE A 118 31.95 -12.45 4.84
CA PHE A 118 32.81 -12.07 5.98
C PHE A 118 33.47 -10.68 5.81
N SER A 119 33.52 -10.16 4.58
CA SER A 119 34.05 -8.85 4.18
C SER A 119 33.05 -7.70 4.17
N ALA A 120 31.77 -7.91 4.54
CA ALA A 120 30.74 -6.86 4.48
C ALA A 120 31.13 -5.56 5.24
N HIS A 121 31.86 -5.68 6.36
CA HIS A 121 32.40 -4.52 7.09
C HIS A 121 33.42 -3.69 6.31
N ASN A 122 34.21 -4.32 5.44
CA ASN A 122 35.21 -3.61 4.62
C ASN A 122 34.58 -3.01 3.36
N GLN A 123 33.50 -3.58 2.83
CA GLN A 123 32.79 -3.06 1.65
C GLN A 123 32.07 -1.74 1.96
N VAL A 124 31.50 -1.57 3.17
CA VAL A 124 30.91 -0.30 3.63
C VAL A 124 31.94 0.83 3.66
N MET A 125 33.21 0.54 4.02
CA MET A 125 34.27 1.55 4.13
C MET A 125 34.77 2.11 2.78
N VAL A 126 34.57 1.40 1.67
CA VAL A 126 35.03 1.87 0.34
C VAL A 126 34.13 2.98 -0.23
N PHE A 127 32.90 3.08 0.29
CA PHE A 127 31.90 4.04 -0.19
C PHE A 127 31.75 5.28 0.71
N HIS A 128 32.62 5.43 1.71
CA HIS A 128 32.68 6.60 2.60
C HIS A 128 33.86 7.52 2.27
#